data_AF-A0A423SB51-F1
#
_entry.id   AF-A0A423SB51-F1
#
_cell.length_a   1.000
_cell.length_b   1.000
_cell.length_c   1.000
_cell.angle_alpha   90.00
_cell.angle_beta   90.00
_cell.angle_gamma   90.00
#
_symmetry.space_group_name_H-M   'P 1'
#
loop_
_entity.id
_entity.type
_entity.pdbx_description
1 polymer ?
#
loop_
_entity_poly.entity_id
_entity_poly.type
_entity_poly.pdbx_seq_one_letter_code
_entity_poly.pdbx_strand_id
1 'polypeptide(L)'
;MLGPLVENPIFTSALPFLPPSPHPNAGGCDKVYISTSDVQMHANYHRKDSAIMQEGFQRFRASEDCNQPGCSFSGQRTTHFHCMRTGCNYTFKNKADMEKHKTYHIKDEQLTKDGFKKFMKQEECPYEGCKFSRVVNHIHCIRPECNYVLHSSGQIFAHKVLTNTLLLHLVTTTE
;
A
#
# COMPACT_ATOMS: atom_id res chain seq x y z
N MET A 1 30.54 34.42 -52.19
CA MET A 1 29.17 33.88 -52.19
C MET A 1 29.05 32.85 -51.08
N LEU A 2 28.75 33.29 -49.85
CA LEU A 2 28.44 32.43 -48.70
C LEU A 2 27.02 32.79 -48.27
N GLY A 3 26.10 31.83 -48.34
CA GLY A 3 24.69 32.00 -47.97
C GLY A 3 24.49 32.01 -46.44
N PRO A 4 23.38 32.59 -45.95
CA PRO A 4 23.22 32.89 -44.54
C PRO A 4 22.74 31.67 -43.73
N LEU A 5 23.15 31.68 -42.47
CA LEU A 5 22.76 30.79 -41.38
C LEU A 5 21.26 30.93 -41.12
N VAL A 6 20.53 29.81 -41.10
CA VAL A 6 19.16 29.76 -40.55
C VAL A 6 19.28 29.45 -39.06
N GLU A 7 18.98 30.45 -38.24
CA GLU A 7 18.91 30.34 -36.79
C GLU A 7 17.74 29.42 -36.40
N ASN A 8 18.03 28.39 -35.58
CA ASN A 8 16.99 27.59 -34.93
C ASN A 8 16.55 28.33 -33.66
N PRO A 9 15.25 28.62 -33.48
CA PRO A 9 14.79 29.43 -32.37
C PRO A 9 14.93 28.65 -31.07
N ILE A 10 15.68 29.25 -30.15
CA ILE A 10 15.69 28.94 -28.73
C ILE A 10 14.25 29.11 -28.21
N PHE A 11 13.59 28.02 -27.83
CA PHE A 11 12.36 28.12 -27.05
C PHE A 11 12.73 28.52 -25.63
N THR A 12 12.54 29.81 -25.37
CA THR A 12 12.65 30.48 -24.09
C THR A 12 11.43 30.17 -23.24
N SER A 13 11.62 29.50 -22.10
CA SER A 13 10.81 29.74 -20.91
C SER A 13 11.64 29.41 -19.68
N ALA A 14 12.33 30.42 -19.17
CA ALA A 14 13.03 30.39 -17.91
C ALA A 14 12.00 30.23 -16.76
N LEU A 15 12.22 29.27 -15.87
CA LEU A 15 11.76 29.27 -14.49
C LEU A 15 12.99 29.32 -13.57
N PRO A 16 12.95 30.04 -12.45
CA PRO A 16 14.13 30.37 -11.66
C PRO A 16 14.73 29.11 -11.04
N PHE A 17 16.05 29.03 -11.07
CA PHE A 17 16.84 28.02 -10.37
C PHE A 17 16.45 28.00 -8.88
N LEU A 18 15.77 26.93 -8.45
CA LEU A 18 15.62 26.61 -7.04
C LEU A 18 16.65 25.52 -6.69
N PRO A 19 17.27 25.57 -5.49
CA PRO A 19 18.20 24.54 -5.07
C PRO A 19 17.47 23.18 -4.93
N PRO A 20 18.14 22.04 -5.19
CA PRO A 20 17.52 20.73 -5.09
C PRO A 20 17.15 20.42 -3.63
N SER A 21 15.86 20.15 -3.38
CA SER A 21 15.34 19.70 -2.09
C SER A 21 15.87 18.31 -1.72
N PRO A 22 16.23 18.03 -0.46
CA PRO A 22 16.81 16.76 -0.05
C PRO A 22 15.77 15.63 0.20
N HIS A 23 14.54 15.74 -0.31
CA HIS A 23 13.48 14.72 -0.15
C HIS A 23 12.83 14.33 -1.49
N PRO A 24 12.44 13.06 -1.70
CA PRO A 24 12.38 12.49 -3.05
C PRO A 24 11.03 12.64 -3.77
N ASN A 25 10.02 13.32 -3.23
CA ASN A 25 8.72 13.34 -3.91
C ASN A 25 7.79 14.49 -3.50
N ALA A 26 8.08 15.70 -3.97
CA ALA A 26 7.08 16.74 -4.24
C ALA A 26 7.77 17.91 -4.97
N GLY A 27 7.49 18.08 -6.27
CA GLY A 27 7.79 19.30 -7.02
C GLY A 27 8.92 19.16 -8.06
N GLY A 28 8.50 19.03 -9.33
CA GLY A 28 9.36 19.21 -10.50
C GLY A 28 10.25 18.02 -10.87
N CYS A 29 10.31 17.69 -12.16
CA CYS A 29 11.30 16.76 -12.68
C CYS A 29 12.14 17.50 -13.74
N ASP A 30 13.42 17.74 -13.44
CA ASP A 30 14.32 18.57 -14.26
C ASP A 30 15.01 17.78 -15.37
N LYS A 31 14.42 16.67 -15.82
CA LYS A 31 15.02 15.82 -16.86
C LYS A 31 14.85 16.45 -18.24
N VAL A 32 15.97 16.70 -18.90
CA VAL A 32 16.03 17.23 -20.27
C VAL A 32 16.04 16.07 -21.27
N TYR A 33 15.29 16.21 -22.37
CA TYR A 33 15.14 15.19 -23.41
C TYR A 33 15.41 15.78 -24.80
N ILE A 34 15.91 14.95 -25.71
CA ILE A 34 16.25 15.33 -27.09
C ILE A 34 15.07 15.16 -28.06
N SER A 35 13.98 14.49 -27.66
CA SER A 35 12.81 14.27 -28.50
C SER A 35 11.50 14.44 -27.72
N THR A 36 10.43 14.81 -28.44
CA THR A 36 9.07 14.95 -27.87
C THR A 36 8.47 13.61 -27.46
N SER A 37 8.82 12.52 -28.15
CA SER A 37 8.44 11.15 -27.78
C SER A 37 9.00 10.74 -26.42
N ASP A 38 10.24 11.12 -26.11
CA ASP A 38 10.86 10.83 -24.81
C ASP A 38 10.19 11.61 -23.68
N VAL A 39 9.83 12.88 -23.93
CA VAL A 39 9.07 13.70 -22.97
C VAL A 39 7.70 13.09 -22.69
N GLN A 40 6.98 12.65 -23.73
CA GLN A 40 5.67 12.00 -23.58
C GLN A 40 5.77 10.68 -22.80
N MET A 41 6.78 9.86 -23.09
CA MET A 41 7.05 8.63 -22.34
C MET A 41 7.36 8.94 -20.87
N HIS A 42 8.17 9.97 -20.62
CA HIS A 42 8.51 10.41 -19.27
C HIS A 42 7.30 10.94 -18.48
N ALA A 43 6.42 11.72 -19.11
CA ALA A 43 5.19 12.17 -18.49
C ALA A 43 4.25 10.99 -18.16
N ASN A 44 4.14 10.02 -19.06
CA ASN A 44 3.38 8.79 -18.82
C ASN A 44 3.98 7.97 -17.66
N TYR A 45 5.29 8.00 -17.49
CA TYR A 45 5.98 7.39 -16.36
C TYR A 45 5.48 7.97 -15.03
N HIS A 46 5.52 9.30 -14.87
CA HIS A 46 5.05 9.96 -13.64
C HIS A 46 3.59 9.62 -13.37
N ARG A 47 2.75 9.67 -14.41
CA ARG A 47 1.33 9.35 -14.28
C ARG A 47 1.09 7.95 -13.72
N LYS A 48 1.83 6.94 -14.21
CA LYS A 48 1.72 5.56 -13.74
C LYS A 48 2.21 5.39 -12.32
N ASP A 49 3.33 6.02 -11.97
CA ASP A 49 3.91 5.89 -10.63
C ASP A 49 3.06 6.66 -9.60
N SER A 50 2.50 7.82 -9.94
CA SER A 50 1.52 8.51 -9.09
C SER A 50 0.27 7.68 -8.83
N ALA A 51 -0.22 6.93 -9.83
CA ALA A 51 -1.35 6.03 -9.63
C ALA A 51 -1.02 4.91 -8.63
N ILE A 52 0.16 4.29 -8.74
CA ILE A 52 0.63 3.25 -7.78
C ILE A 52 0.75 3.84 -6.36
N MET A 53 1.25 5.07 -6.25
CA MET A 53 1.39 5.79 -4.98
C MET A 53 0.04 6.11 -4.34
N GLN A 54 -0.94 6.54 -5.12
CA GLN A 54 -2.32 6.75 -4.65
C GLN A 54 -2.96 5.46 -4.13
N GLU A 55 -2.55 4.30 -4.63
CA GLU A 55 -3.00 3.00 -4.12
C GLU A 55 -2.27 2.52 -2.86
N GLY A 56 -1.34 3.33 -2.33
CA GLY A 56 -0.56 3.06 -1.12
C GLY A 56 0.65 2.16 -1.37
N PHE A 57 1.21 2.19 -2.58
CA PHE A 57 2.39 1.42 -2.96
C PHE A 57 3.47 2.31 -3.57
N GLN A 58 4.74 1.92 -3.45
CA GLN A 58 5.83 2.59 -4.12
C GLN A 58 6.56 1.61 -5.03
N ARG A 59 6.83 2.01 -6.27
CA ARG A 59 7.61 1.21 -7.21
C ARG A 59 9.07 1.67 -7.19
N PHE A 60 9.97 0.71 -7.21
CA PHE A 60 11.40 0.92 -7.45
C PHE A 60 11.81 0.14 -8.69
N ARG A 61 12.50 0.78 -9.62
CA ARG A 61 13.03 0.14 -10.84
C ARG A 61 14.33 -0.59 -10.56
N ALA A 62 14.74 -1.43 -11.51
CA ALA A 62 16.04 -2.08 -11.50
C ALA A 62 17.23 -1.11 -11.40
N SER A 63 17.08 0.10 -11.94
CA SER A 63 18.07 1.17 -11.90
C SER A 63 18.04 2.02 -10.63
N GLU A 64 17.03 1.84 -9.78
CA GLU A 64 16.80 2.63 -8.58
C GLU A 64 17.13 1.78 -7.35
N ASP A 65 17.70 2.40 -6.31
CA ASP A 65 17.85 1.76 -5.00
C ASP A 65 16.78 2.29 -4.05
N CYS A 66 16.10 1.38 -3.36
CA CYS A 66 15.10 1.75 -2.38
C CYS A 66 15.71 2.16 -1.04
N ASN A 67 16.99 1.85 -0.79
CA ASN A 67 17.73 2.16 0.43
C ASN A 67 16.98 1.77 1.73
N GLN A 68 16.03 0.83 1.65
CA GLN A 68 15.24 0.37 2.78
C GLN A 68 15.99 -0.77 3.48
N PRO A 69 16.41 -0.58 4.75
CA PRO A 69 17.08 -1.63 5.50
C PRO A 69 16.13 -2.83 5.66
N GLY A 70 16.59 -4.01 5.25
CA GLY A 70 15.78 -5.24 5.30
C GLY A 70 14.91 -5.49 4.06
N CYS A 71 14.94 -4.64 3.02
CA CYS A 71 14.32 -4.99 1.74
C CYS A 71 15.10 -6.13 1.08
N SER A 72 14.43 -7.25 0.83
CA SER A 72 15.05 -8.44 0.22
C SER A 72 15.51 -8.21 -1.23
N PHE A 73 15.03 -7.15 -1.88
CA PHE A 73 15.34 -6.83 -3.28
C PHE A 73 16.29 -5.64 -3.44
N SER A 74 16.68 -4.97 -2.34
CA SER A 74 17.69 -3.91 -2.40
C SER A 74 19.02 -4.48 -2.91
N GLY A 75 19.70 -3.74 -3.77
CA GLY A 75 20.94 -4.17 -4.43
C GLY A 75 20.78 -5.24 -5.54
N GLN A 76 19.61 -5.87 -5.71
CA GLN A 76 19.42 -6.93 -6.70
C GLN A 76 19.20 -6.42 -8.14
N ARG A 77 19.16 -5.11 -8.35
CA ARG A 77 18.87 -4.47 -9.64
C ARG A 77 17.61 -5.03 -10.31
N THR A 78 16.55 -5.23 -9.54
CA THR A 78 15.25 -5.70 -10.02
C THR A 78 14.16 -4.69 -9.72
N THR A 79 13.17 -4.60 -10.61
CA THR A 79 11.96 -3.81 -10.31
C THR A 79 11.18 -4.49 -9.20
N HIS A 80 10.78 -3.73 -8.17
CA HIS A 80 10.01 -4.23 -7.04
C HIS A 80 9.06 -3.16 -6.49
N PHE A 81 8.15 -3.55 -5.60
CA PHE A 81 7.08 -2.70 -5.07
C PHE A 81 7.05 -2.80 -3.54
N HIS A 82 6.89 -1.68 -2.86
CA HIS A 82 6.77 -1.60 -1.40
C HIS A 82 5.34 -1.21 -1.03
N CYS A 83 4.77 -1.84 -0.02
CA CYS A 83 3.57 -1.29 0.61
C CYS A 83 3.97 -0.09 1.49
N MET A 84 3.24 1.02 1.35
CA MET A 84 3.47 2.25 2.11
C MET A 84 2.40 2.49 3.18
N ARG A 85 1.53 1.50 3.43
CA ARG A 85 0.51 1.60 4.48
C ARG A 85 1.16 1.52 5.85
N THR A 86 0.62 2.26 6.81
CA THR A 86 1.12 2.30 8.18
C THR A 86 1.10 0.90 8.81
N GLY A 87 2.22 0.49 9.41
CA GLY A 87 2.38 -0.84 10.00
C GLY A 87 2.50 -2.00 9.00
N CYS A 88 2.69 -1.72 7.70
CA CYS A 88 2.90 -2.75 6.68
C CYS A 88 4.24 -2.54 5.97
N ASN A 89 5.13 -3.54 6.06
CA ASN A 89 6.49 -3.49 5.51
C ASN A 89 6.71 -4.52 4.39
N TYR A 90 5.64 -4.95 3.73
CA TYR A 90 5.73 -5.97 2.69
C TYR A 90 6.33 -5.42 1.39
N THR A 91 7.16 -6.25 0.75
CA THR A 91 7.78 -5.98 -0.55
C THR A 91 7.43 -7.05 -1.57
N PHE A 92 7.23 -6.67 -2.83
CA PHE A 92 6.79 -7.55 -3.91
C PHE A 92 7.70 -7.43 -5.13
N LYS A 93 8.05 -8.56 -5.75
CA LYS A 93 8.83 -8.58 -7.01
C LYS A 93 7.99 -8.28 -8.26
N ASN A 94 6.68 -8.49 -8.20
CA ASN A 94 5.79 -8.37 -9.34
C ASN A 94 4.46 -7.70 -8.95
N LYS A 95 3.74 -7.21 -9.96
CA LYS A 95 2.45 -6.51 -9.77
C LYS A 95 1.34 -7.44 -9.28
N ALA A 96 1.33 -8.71 -9.71
CA ALA A 96 0.25 -9.63 -9.36
C ALA A 96 0.20 -9.92 -7.84
N ASP A 97 1.36 -10.10 -7.21
CA ASP A 97 1.46 -10.32 -5.78
C ASP A 97 1.09 -9.06 -4.98
N MET A 98 1.48 -7.88 -5.49
CA MET A 98 1.05 -6.58 -4.96
C MET A 98 -0.47 -6.41 -4.99
N GLU A 99 -1.15 -6.74 -6.09
CA GLU A 99 -2.63 -6.64 -6.19
C GLU A 99 -3.35 -7.61 -5.24
N LYS A 100 -2.82 -8.83 -5.07
CA LYS A 100 -3.34 -9.77 -4.06
C LYS A 100 -3.23 -9.18 -2.66
N HIS A 101 -2.11 -8.54 -2.35
CA HIS A 101 -1.89 -7.89 -1.06
C HIS A 101 -2.77 -6.64 -0.87
N LYS A 102 -3.03 -5.88 -1.93
CA LYS A 102 -4.03 -4.79 -1.89
C LYS A 102 -5.41 -5.32 -1.46
N THR A 103 -5.82 -6.47 -2.01
CA THR A 103 -7.08 -7.11 -1.63
C THR A 103 -7.07 -7.60 -0.18
N TYR A 104 -5.91 -8.02 0.35
CA TYR A 104 -5.75 -8.35 1.77
C TYR A 104 -6.10 -7.14 2.65
N HIS A 105 -5.55 -5.95 2.37
CA HIS A 105 -5.87 -4.75 3.15
C HIS A 105 -7.35 -4.38 3.10
N ILE A 106 -7.98 -4.47 1.93
CA ILE A 106 -9.44 -4.20 1.81
C ILE A 106 -10.24 -5.16 2.69
N LYS A 107 -9.88 -6.46 2.67
CA LYS A 107 -10.53 -7.47 3.51
C LYS A 107 -10.28 -7.25 5.00
N ASP A 108 -9.07 -6.86 5.37
CA ASP A 108 -8.67 -6.60 6.76
C ASP A 108 -9.37 -5.36 7.35
N GLU A 109 -9.47 -4.29 6.57
CA GLU A 109 -10.24 -3.10 6.93
C GLU A 109 -11.73 -3.42 7.09
N GLN A 110 -12.29 -4.20 6.16
CA GLN A 110 -13.69 -4.64 6.25
C GLN A 110 -13.92 -5.53 7.48
N LEU A 111 -12.98 -6.43 7.78
CA LEU A 111 -13.01 -7.29 8.95
C LEU A 111 -13.03 -6.46 10.25
N THR A 112 -12.17 -5.45 10.31
CA THR A 112 -12.11 -4.50 11.44
C THR A 112 -13.40 -3.72 11.59
N LYS A 113 -13.97 -3.22 10.49
CA LYS A 113 -15.28 -2.55 10.46
C LYS A 113 -16.42 -3.44 10.95
N ASP A 114 -16.35 -4.74 10.68
CA ASP A 114 -17.33 -5.73 11.14
C ASP A 114 -17.21 -6.09 12.63
N GLY A 115 -16.19 -5.58 13.31
CA GLY A 115 -15.91 -5.84 14.71
C GLY A 115 -15.04 -7.08 14.94
N PHE A 116 -14.13 -7.37 14.02
CA PHE A 116 -13.17 -8.48 14.16
C PHE A 116 -11.75 -8.04 13.84
N LYS A 117 -10.75 -8.67 14.45
CA LYS A 117 -9.33 -8.43 14.14
C LYS A 117 -8.61 -9.74 13.93
N LYS A 118 -7.86 -9.83 12.82
CA LYS A 118 -7.02 -10.98 12.53
C LYS A 118 -5.64 -10.81 13.15
N PHE A 119 -5.12 -11.88 13.72
CA PHE A 119 -3.77 -11.97 14.25
C PHE A 119 -3.00 -13.05 13.48
N MET A 120 -1.77 -12.74 13.11
CA MET A 120 -0.90 -13.65 12.38
C MET A 120 -0.08 -14.50 13.37
N LYS A 121 0.31 -15.70 12.97
CA LYS A 121 1.11 -16.61 13.82
C LYS A 121 2.48 -16.03 14.24
N GLN A 122 2.98 -15.03 13.52
CA GLN A 122 4.23 -14.34 13.85
C GLN A 122 4.05 -13.30 14.96
N GLU A 123 2.81 -12.92 15.27
CA GLU A 123 2.48 -11.87 16.21
C GLU A 123 2.03 -12.49 17.55
N GLU A 124 2.39 -11.82 18.64
CA GLU A 124 1.81 -12.13 19.94
C GLU A 124 0.39 -11.59 20.00
N CYS A 125 -0.55 -12.44 20.38
CA CYS A 125 -1.94 -12.01 20.57
C CYS A 125 -2.04 -11.21 21.88
N PRO A 126 -2.56 -9.97 21.84
CA PRO A 126 -2.68 -9.12 23.03
C PRO A 126 -3.83 -9.54 23.96
N TYR A 127 -4.65 -10.51 23.58
CA TYR A 127 -5.73 -11.02 24.42
C TYR A 127 -5.18 -11.96 25.49
N GLU A 128 -5.50 -11.69 26.75
CA GLU A 128 -5.05 -12.52 27.87
C GLU A 128 -5.52 -13.97 27.73
N GLY A 129 -4.60 -14.91 27.92
CA GLY A 129 -4.89 -16.34 27.85
C GLY A 129 -5.20 -16.86 26.44
N CYS A 130 -4.94 -16.10 25.37
CA CYS A 130 -5.16 -16.61 24.01
C CYS A 130 -4.23 -17.78 23.69
N LYS A 131 -4.78 -19.00 23.73
CA LYS A 131 -4.07 -20.26 23.44
C LYS A 131 -3.52 -20.38 22.02
N PHE A 132 -3.90 -19.47 21.11
CA PHE A 132 -3.48 -19.46 19.71
C PHE A 132 -2.40 -18.41 19.43
N SER A 133 -2.04 -17.60 20.43
CA SER A 133 -0.94 -16.63 20.35
C SER A 133 0.33 -17.32 19.88
N ARG A 134 0.97 -16.80 18.82
CA ARG A 134 2.18 -17.36 18.20
C ARG A 134 2.08 -18.81 17.68
N VAL A 135 0.89 -19.42 17.68
CA VAL A 135 0.69 -20.82 17.25
C VAL A 135 0.09 -20.88 15.86
N VAL A 136 -1.05 -20.20 15.65
CA VAL A 136 -1.77 -20.19 14.36
C VAL A 136 -2.37 -18.82 14.09
N ASN A 137 -2.65 -18.56 12.80
CA ASN A 137 -3.46 -17.41 12.42
C ASN A 137 -4.87 -17.57 12.99
N HIS A 138 -5.39 -16.54 13.65
CA HIS A 138 -6.70 -16.56 14.30
C HIS A 138 -7.36 -15.18 14.22
N ILE A 139 -8.65 -15.11 14.54
CA ILE A 139 -9.46 -13.89 14.45
C ILE A 139 -10.20 -13.70 15.78
N HIS A 140 -10.08 -12.53 16.40
CA HIS A 140 -10.88 -12.18 17.58
C HIS A 140 -12.06 -11.31 17.19
N CYS A 141 -13.19 -11.48 17.88
CA CYS A 141 -14.19 -10.43 17.98
C CYS A 141 -13.63 -9.30 18.85
N ILE A 142 -13.76 -8.04 18.40
CA ILE A 142 -13.30 -6.86 19.15
C ILE A 142 -14.44 -6.09 19.81
N ARG A 143 -15.67 -6.63 19.78
CA ARG A 143 -16.82 -6.02 20.45
C ARG A 143 -16.67 -6.14 21.97
N PRO A 144 -17.15 -5.12 22.73
CA PRO A 144 -17.16 -5.20 24.19
C PRO A 144 -17.93 -6.44 24.66
N GLU A 145 -17.49 -7.03 25.77
CA GLU A 145 -18.06 -8.25 26.34
C GLU A 145 -17.99 -9.52 25.46
N CYS A 146 -17.20 -9.51 24.38
CA CYS A 146 -17.06 -10.65 23.48
C CYS A 146 -15.61 -11.13 23.34
N ASN A 147 -15.27 -12.26 23.97
CA ASN A 147 -13.93 -12.87 23.92
C ASN A 147 -13.83 -14.02 22.90
N TYR A 148 -14.70 -14.04 21.89
CA TYR A 148 -14.78 -15.16 20.95
C TYR A 148 -13.61 -15.17 19.96
N VAL A 149 -13.04 -16.36 19.74
CA VAL A 149 -11.93 -16.58 18.81
C VAL A 149 -12.37 -17.51 17.67
N LEU A 150 -12.10 -17.08 16.44
CA LEU A 150 -12.42 -17.81 15.22
C LEU A 150 -11.13 -18.23 14.51
N HIS A 151 -11.21 -19.35 13.78
CA HIS A 151 -10.11 -19.91 13.01
C HIS A 151 -10.17 -19.53 11.53
N SER A 152 -11.32 -19.05 11.04
CA SER A 152 -11.46 -18.61 9.66
C SER A 152 -12.55 -17.56 9.48
N SER A 153 -12.46 -16.80 8.38
CA SER A 153 -13.48 -15.83 8.00
C SER A 153 -14.85 -16.46 7.72
N GLY A 154 -14.91 -17.75 7.38
CA GLY A 154 -16.17 -18.46 7.16
C GLY A 154 -17.00 -18.63 8.44
N GLN A 155 -16.36 -18.62 9.61
CA GLN A 155 -17.05 -18.75 10.90
C GLN A 155 -17.63 -17.42 11.40
N ILE A 156 -17.23 -16.29 10.79
CA ILE A 156 -17.66 -14.95 11.20
C ILE A 156 -19.17 -14.79 11.04
N PHE A 157 -19.73 -15.29 9.94
CA PHE A 157 -21.16 -15.14 9.67
C PHE A 157 -22.00 -15.79 10.78
N ALA A 158 -21.66 -17.01 11.18
CA ALA A 158 -22.35 -17.70 12.26
C ALA A 158 -22.28 -16.92 13.59
N HIS A 159 -21.09 -16.38 13.92
CA HIS A 159 -20.93 -15.55 15.11
C HIS A 159 -21.78 -14.27 15.05
N LYS A 160 -21.76 -13.55 13.92
CA LYS A 160 -22.56 -12.32 13.74
C LYS A 160 -24.05 -12.60 13.98
N VAL A 161 -24.59 -13.68 13.40
CA VAL A 161 -25.99 -14.07 13.57
C VAL A 161 -26.30 -14.34 15.05
N LEU A 162 -25.52 -15.19 15.71
CA LEU A 162 -25.75 -15.53 17.13
C LEU A 162 -25.72 -14.30 18.04
N THR A 163 -24.74 -13.40 17.87
CA THR A 163 -24.65 -12.17 18.67
C THR A 163 -25.80 -11.20 18.42
N ASN A 164 -26.27 -11.09 17.17
CA ASN A 164 -27.38 -10.19 16.84
C ASN A 164 -28.72 -10.76 17.29
N THR A 165 -28.90 -12.08 17.26
CA THR A 165 -30.13 -12.74 17.73
C THR A 165 -30.26 -12.68 19.26
N LEU A 166 -29.15 -12.75 20.01
CA LEU A 166 -29.17 -12.56 21.47
C LEU A 166 -29.55 -11.12 21.87
N LEU A 167 -29.13 -10.11 21.10
CA LEU A 167 -29.55 -8.72 21.31
C LEU A 167 -31.05 -8.51 21.01
N LEU A 168 -31.60 -9.16 19.99
CA LEU A 168 -33.03 -9.02 19.68
C LEU A 168 -33.94 -9.56 20.80
N HIS A 169 -33.56 -10.67 21.44
CA HIS A 169 -34.37 -11.26 22.52
C HIS A 169 -34.35 -10.44 23.81
N LEU A 170 -33.28 -9.68 24.07
CA LEU A 170 -33.21 -8.79 25.24
C LEU A 170 -34.07 -7.53 25.07
N VAL A 171 -34.30 -7.06 23.84
CA VAL A 171 -35.17 -5.90 23.56
C VAL A 171 -36.65 -6.29 23.60
N THR A 172 -37.00 -7.56 23.37
CA THR A 172 -38.39 -8.04 23.41
C THR A 172 -38.88 -8.45 24.80
N THR A 173 -38.02 -8.46 25.82
CA THR A 173 -38.40 -8.80 27.21
C THR A 173 -38.53 -7.59 28.12
N THR A 174 -38.41 -6.37 27.58
CA THR A 174 -38.56 -5.11 28.32
C THR A 174 -39.87 -4.37 28.02
N GLU A 175 -40.90 -5.06 27.52
CA GLU A 175 -42.28 -4.56 27.50
C GLU A 175 -43.19 -5.40 28.40
#